data_AF-A0A1B0G5I4-F1
#
_entry.id   AF-A0A1B0G5I4-F1
#
_cell.length_a   1.000
_cell.length_b   1.000
_cell.length_c   1.000
_cell.angle_alpha   90.00
_cell.angle_beta   90.00
_cell.angle_gamma   90.00
#
_symmetry.space_group_name_H-M   'P 1'
#
loop_
_entity.id
_entity.type
_entity.pdbx_description
1 polymer ?
#
loop_
_entity_poly.entity_id
_entity_poly.type
_entity_poly.pdbx_seq_one_letter_code
_entity_poly.pdbx_strand_id
1 'polypeptide(L)'
;MDHPLYTVALVIMYLAWILVLGPLYMQNRKPFQLKRTLIVYNALQVALSAYMFYEHLMAGWLNYYNLKCQPVDYSDGPMSKRTHNGYNPLKSDSKINSGICPQVILNCKHMT
;
A
#
# COMPACT_ATOMS: atom_id res chain seq x y z
N MET A 1 1.61 -11.56 12.65
CA MET A 1 0.16 -11.22 12.79
C MET A 1 -0.42 -12.30 13.67
N ASP A 2 -0.10 -12.26 14.95
CA ASP A 2 -0.13 -13.50 15.75
C ASP A 2 -1.46 -13.64 16.50
N HIS A 3 -2.12 -12.52 16.78
CA HIS A 3 -3.42 -12.48 17.43
C HIS A 3 -4.35 -11.43 16.77
N PRO A 4 -5.46 -11.86 16.13
CA PRO A 4 -6.42 -10.94 15.51
C PRO A 4 -7.16 -10.07 16.54
N LEU A 5 -7.09 -10.43 17.82
CA LEU A 5 -7.67 -9.66 18.92
C LEU A 5 -7.04 -8.27 19.05
N TYR A 6 -5.75 -8.12 18.71
CA TYR A 6 -5.07 -6.84 18.82
C TYR A 6 -5.61 -5.80 17.83
N THR A 7 -5.81 -6.19 16.57
CA THR A 7 -6.36 -5.30 15.54
C THR A 7 -7.82 -4.95 15.82
N VAL A 8 -8.62 -5.94 16.25
CA VAL A 8 -10.02 -5.72 16.64
C VAL A 8 -10.11 -4.77 17.84
N ALA A 9 -9.28 -4.95 18.86
CA ALA A 9 -9.23 -4.07 20.02
C ALA A 9 -8.89 -2.63 19.64
N LEU A 10 -7.89 -2.42 18.77
CA LEU A 10 -7.54 -1.08 18.29
C LEU A 10 -8.69 -0.39 17.56
N VAL A 11 -9.42 -1.12 16.70
CA VAL A 11 -10.58 -0.56 15.98
C VAL A 11 -11.69 -0.16 16.95
N ILE A 12 -12.02 -1.03 17.91
CA ILE A 12 -13.03 -0.72 18.94
C ILE A 12 -12.61 0.50 19.75
N MET A 13 -11.35 0.58 20.16
CA MET A 13 -10.85 1.69 20.95
C MET A 13 -10.86 3.00 20.17
N TYR A 14 -10.50 2.98 18.88
CA TYR A 14 -10.60 4.12 17.98
C TYR A 14 -12.06 4.60 17.83
N LEU A 15 -13.00 3.68 17.61
CA LEU A 15 -14.43 4.02 17.48
C LEU A 15 -14.99 4.62 18.78
N ALA A 16 -14.66 4.04 19.93
CA ALA A 16 -15.06 4.58 21.24
C ALA A 16 -14.49 6.01 21.45
N TRP A 17 -13.24 6.24 21.03
CA TRP A 17 -12.61 7.55 21.13
C TRP A 17 -13.31 8.60 20.27
N ILE A 18 -13.55 8.31 18.98
CA ILE A 18 -14.13 9.32 18.06
C ILE A 18 -15.62 9.55 18.27
N LEU A 19 -16.38 8.54 18.73
CA LEU A 19 -17.85 8.63 18.85
C LEU A 19 -18.30 9.13 20.23
N VAL A 20 -17.57 8.81 21.30
CA VAL A 20 -17.98 9.14 22.68
C VAL A 20 -17.09 10.22 23.27
N LEU A 21 -15.78 9.98 23.33
CA LEU A 21 -14.84 10.89 24.00
C LEU A 21 -14.62 12.19 23.21
N GLY A 22 -14.52 12.10 21.88
CA GLY A 22 -14.35 13.24 20.99
C GLY A 22 -15.48 14.27 21.11
N PRO A 23 -16.76 13.90 20.91
CA PRO A 23 -17.87 14.83 21.00
C PRO A 23 -18.05 15.40 22.40
N LEU A 24 -17.89 14.58 23.45
CA LEU A 24 -17.98 15.03 24.84
C LEU A 24 -16.90 16.08 25.16
N TYR A 25 -15.67 15.89 24.68
CA TYR A 25 -14.58 16.85 24.85
C TYR A 25 -14.77 18.13 24.03
N MET A 26 -15.39 18.04 22.85
CA MET A 26 -15.58 19.18 21.94
C MET A 26 -16.82 20.03 22.26
N GLN A 27 -17.76 19.58 23.11
CA GLN A 27 -18.99 20.31 23.44
C GLN A 27 -18.74 21.74 23.96
N ASN A 28 -17.65 21.96 24.71
CA ASN A 28 -17.36 23.25 25.36
C ASN A 28 -16.20 24.02 24.70
N ARG A 29 -15.78 23.63 23.50
CA ARG A 29 -14.58 24.19 22.82
C ARG A 29 -14.90 24.65 21.40
N LYS A 30 -14.27 25.74 20.97
CA LYS A 30 -14.32 26.22 19.58
C LYS A 30 -13.58 25.23 18.66
N PRO A 31 -14.01 25.06 17.39
CA PRO A 31 -13.37 24.14 16.47
C PRO A 31 -11.91 24.52 16.21
N PHE A 32 -11.02 23.53 16.24
CA PHE A 32 -9.60 23.73 15.98
C PHE A 32 -9.35 24.07 14.51
N GLN A 33 -8.62 25.15 14.24
CA GLN A 33 -8.21 25.55 12.89
C GLN A 33 -6.94 24.78 12.47
N LEU A 34 -7.08 23.52 12.11
CA LEU A 34 -5.97 22.61 11.75
C LEU A 34 -5.63 22.62 10.25
N LYS A 35 -5.93 23.73 9.53
CA LYS A 35 -5.81 23.80 8.06
C LYS A 35 -4.42 23.40 7.55
N ARG A 36 -3.34 23.89 8.17
CA ARG A 36 -1.96 23.54 7.75
C ARG A 36 -1.65 22.06 7.99
N THR A 37 -2.03 21.53 9.14
CA THR A 37 -1.82 20.12 9.49
C THR A 37 -2.55 19.20 8.52
N LEU A 38 -3.78 19.54 8.14
CA LEU A 38 -4.57 18.77 7.18
C LEU A 38 -3.93 18.74 5.78
N ILE A 39 -3.39 19.88 5.32
CA ILE A 39 -2.67 19.96 4.04
C ILE A 39 -1.43 19.06 4.06
N VAL A 40 -0.62 19.13 5.12
CA VAL A 40 0.59 18.29 5.25
C VAL A 40 0.22 16.81 5.32
N TYR A 41 -0.80 16.45 6.09
CA TYR A 41 -1.28 15.07 6.19
C TYR A 41 -1.70 14.50 4.83
N ASN A 42 -2.52 15.24 4.07
CA ASN A 42 -2.95 14.80 2.75
C ASN A 42 -1.79 14.68 1.76
N ALA A 43 -0.82 15.59 1.81
CA ALA A 43 0.37 15.53 0.96
C ALA A 43 1.22 14.28 1.26
N LEU A 44 1.43 13.98 2.55
CA LEU A 44 2.12 12.76 2.97
C LEU A 44 1.35 11.50 2.57
N GLN A 45 0.02 11.49 2.71
CA GLN A 45 -0.80 10.37 2.30
C GLN A 45 -0.67 10.08 0.79
N VAL A 46 -0.71 11.12 -0.05
CA VAL A 46 -0.51 10.96 -1.51
C VAL A 46 0.90 10.47 -1.83
N ALA A 47 1.94 11.01 -1.18
CA ALA A 47 3.31 10.56 -1.38
C ALA A 47 3.50 9.08 -1.01
N LEU A 48 2.94 8.64 0.12
CA LEU A 48 2.99 7.24 0.57
C LEU A 48 2.20 6.32 -0.39
N SER A 49 1.02 6.73 -0.84
CA SER A 49 0.25 5.96 -1.82
C SER A 49 0.96 5.84 -3.17
N ALA A 50 1.58 6.92 -3.66
CA ALA A 50 2.35 6.91 -4.90
C ALA A 50 3.58 5.98 -4.81
N TYR A 51 4.26 5.97 -3.65
CA TYR A 51 5.37 5.07 -3.40
C TYR A 51 4.93 3.60 -3.39
N MET A 52 3.87 3.26 -2.64
CA MET A 52 3.34 1.89 -2.61
C MET A 52 2.89 1.45 -4.00
N PHE A 53 2.29 2.34 -4.78
CA PHE A 53 1.86 2.07 -6.15
C PHE A 53 3.06 1.78 -7.07
N TYR A 54 4.15 2.54 -6.97
CA TYR A 54 5.37 2.31 -7.73
C TYR A 54 5.98 0.92 -7.47
N GLU A 55 6.12 0.54 -6.19
CA GLU A 55 6.64 -0.78 -5.82
C GLU A 55 5.73 -1.91 -6.32
N HIS A 56 4.40 -1.78 -6.22
CA HIS A 56 3.46 -2.78 -6.73
C HIS A 56 3.52 -2.94 -8.26
N LEU A 57 3.68 -1.84 -8.99
CA LEU A 57 3.85 -1.86 -10.44
C LEU A 57 5.13 -2.59 -10.84
N MET A 58 6.24 -2.32 -10.15
CA MET A 58 7.54 -2.92 -10.44
C MET A 58 7.65 -4.38 -9.97
N ALA A 59 7.04 -4.70 -8.83
CA ALA A 59 7.07 -6.04 -8.23
C ALA A 59 6.25 -7.08 -9.02
N GLY A 60 5.30 -6.65 -9.86
CA GLY A 60 4.53 -7.63 -10.61
C GLY A 60 3.77 -7.11 -11.82
N TRP A 61 2.99 -6.04 -11.66
CA TRP A 61 1.98 -5.63 -12.64
C TRP A 61 2.55 -5.28 -14.03
N LEU A 62 3.76 -4.73 -14.11
CA LEU A 62 4.36 -4.31 -15.39
C LEU A 62 5.32 -5.33 -16.02
N ASN A 63 5.83 -6.31 -15.27
CA ASN A 63 6.93 -7.17 -15.74
C ASN A 63 6.62 -8.67 -15.74
N TYR A 64 5.75 -9.18 -14.84
CA TYR A 64 5.68 -10.62 -14.55
C TYR A 64 4.27 -11.18 -14.31
N TYR A 65 3.28 -10.33 -14.00
CA TYR A 65 1.91 -10.76 -13.77
C TYR A 65 1.05 -10.57 -15.02
N ASN A 66 0.38 -11.65 -15.43
CA ASN A 66 -0.74 -11.54 -16.37
C ASN A 66 -1.96 -10.96 -15.64
N LEU A 67 -2.82 -10.22 -16.34
CA LEU A 67 -4.15 -9.78 -15.83
C LEU A 67 -5.16 -10.95 -15.72
N LYS A 68 -4.64 -12.18 -15.59
CA LYS A 68 -5.37 -13.45 -15.44
C LYS A 68 -4.97 -14.08 -14.10
N CYS A 69 -5.65 -15.14 -13.68
CA CYS A 69 -5.34 -15.86 -12.44
C CYS A 69 -3.88 -16.31 -12.44
N GLN A 70 -3.05 -15.65 -11.63
CA GLN A 70 -1.67 -16.05 -11.33
C GLN A 70 -1.65 -16.62 -9.90
N PRO A 71 -1.13 -17.84 -9.68
CA PRO A 71 -1.02 -18.39 -8.33
C PRO A 71 -0.05 -17.57 -7.49
N VAL A 72 -0.34 -17.45 -6.19
CA VAL A 72 0.55 -16.77 -5.23
C VAL A 72 1.80 -17.62 -5.03
N ASP A 73 2.97 -17.08 -5.38
CA ASP A 73 4.25 -17.72 -5.13
C ASP A 73 4.72 -17.45 -3.70
N TYR A 74 4.62 -18.48 -2.85
CA TYR A 74 5.06 -18.46 -1.45
C TYR A 74 6.57 -18.72 -1.30
N SER A 75 7.32 -18.84 -2.40
CA SER A 75 8.76 -19.01 -2.37
C SER A 75 9.50 -17.79 -1.82
N ASP A 76 10.62 -18.03 -1.15
CA ASP A 76 11.49 -17.03 -0.53
C ASP A 76 12.34 -16.20 -1.54
N GLY A 77 11.88 -16.12 -2.78
CA GLY A 77 12.57 -15.45 -3.88
C GLY A 77 12.64 -13.93 -3.69
N PRO A 78 13.65 -13.27 -4.27
CA PRO A 78 13.86 -11.83 -4.14
C PRO A 78 12.75 -10.98 -4.79
N MET A 79 11.92 -11.57 -5.66
CA MET A 79 10.75 -10.90 -6.24
C MET A 79 9.53 -11.06 -5.34
N SER A 80 9.25 -12.27 -4.82
CA SER A 80 8.21 -12.49 -3.80
C SER A 80 8.46 -11.60 -2.58
N LYS A 81 9.71 -11.53 -2.11
CA LYS A 81 10.07 -10.62 -1.02
C LYS A 81 9.83 -9.15 -1.33
N ARG A 82 9.96 -8.68 -2.58
CA ARG A 82 9.64 -7.28 -2.95
C ARG A 82 8.14 -7.01 -2.96
N THR A 83 7.36 -7.97 -3.48
CA THR A 83 5.89 -7.91 -3.42
C THR A 83 5.38 -7.86 -1.97
N HIS A 84 6.06 -8.54 -1.05
CA HIS A 84 5.68 -8.61 0.37
C HIS A 84 6.35 -7.54 1.26
N ASN A 85 7.51 -7.01 0.88
CA ASN A 85 8.34 -6.11 1.70
C ASN A 85 8.38 -4.69 1.12
N GLY A 86 7.20 -4.09 0.90
CA GLY A 86 7.05 -2.69 0.47
C GLY A 86 7.49 -1.64 1.50
N TYR A 87 8.53 -1.92 2.29
CA TYR A 87 9.10 -0.99 3.28
C TYR A 87 10.63 -1.09 3.29
N ASN A 88 11.29 -0.44 2.33
CA ASN A 88 12.73 -0.18 2.45
C ASN A 88 13.12 1.13 1.74
N PRO A 89 13.34 2.25 2.47
CA PRO A 89 13.59 3.56 1.87
C PRO A 89 14.99 3.74 1.24
N LEU A 90 15.81 2.68 1.10
CA LEU A 90 17.22 2.77 0.69
C LEU A 90 17.56 2.03 -0.63
N LYS A 91 16.61 1.84 -1.56
CA LYS A 91 16.89 1.14 -2.82
C LYS A 91 16.28 1.76 -4.08
N SER A 92 16.23 3.09 -4.15
CA SER A 92 16.16 3.79 -5.44
C SER A 92 17.56 4.22 -5.82
N ASP A 93 18.26 3.38 -6.58
CA ASP A 93 19.32 3.76 -7.54
C ASP A 93 20.00 2.48 -8.04
N SER A 94 19.33 1.73 -8.92
CA SER A 94 19.94 0.93 -9.98
C SER A 94 18.88 0.05 -10.61
N LYS A 95 18.21 0.59 -11.63
CA LYS A 95 18.12 0.00 -12.98
C LYS A 95 17.07 0.76 -13.80
N ILE A 96 17.44 2.00 -14.15
CA ILE A 96 16.98 2.62 -15.41
C ILE A 96 17.78 1.94 -16.54
N ASN A 97 17.46 0.68 -16.85
CA ASN A 97 17.72 0.07 -18.16
C ASN A 97 17.20 -1.37 -18.20
N SER A 98 16.06 -1.58 -18.87
CA SER A 98 15.94 -2.53 -19.98
C SER A 98 14.47 -2.84 -20.28
N GLY A 99 14.03 -2.47 -21.49
CA GLY A 99 12.96 -3.19 -22.18
C GLY A 99 11.53 -2.69 -21.95
N ILE A 100 11.17 -1.61 -22.64
CA ILE A 100 9.79 -1.40 -23.07
C ILE A 100 9.44 -2.58 -24.00
N CYS A 101 8.53 -3.47 -23.59
CA CYS A 101 7.83 -4.33 -24.54
C CYS A 101 6.38 -4.55 -24.07
N PRO A 102 5.37 -4.04 -24.80
CA PRO A 102 3.97 -4.28 -24.49
C PRO A 102 3.60 -5.72 -24.88
N GLN A 103 3.62 -6.64 -23.91
CA GLN A 103 3.21 -8.05 -24.06
C GLN A 103 1.67 -8.22 -24.14
N VAL A 104 0.96 -7.37 -24.89
CA VAL A 104 -0.51 -7.50 -25.10
C VAL A 104 -0.83 -8.32 -26.37
N ILE A 105 0.15 -8.64 -27.21
CA ILE A 105 -0.07 -9.37 -28.46
C ILE A 105 1.09 -10.36 -28.62
N LEU A 106 0.78 -11.64 -28.90
CA LEU A 106 1.70 -12.79 -29.06
C LEU A 106 2.16 -13.52 -27.78
N ASN A 107 1.29 -14.35 -27.20
CA ASN A 107 1.48 -15.81 -27.11
C ASN A 107 0.54 -16.48 -26.09
N CYS A 108 -0.78 -16.33 -26.27
CA CYS A 108 -1.75 -17.33 -25.77
C CYS A 108 -1.79 -18.54 -26.72
N LYS A 109 -0.65 -19.17 -26.99
CA LYS A 109 -0.59 -20.39 -27.81
C LYS A 109 0.33 -21.44 -27.20
N HIS A 110 0.04 -21.84 -25.96
CA HIS A 110 0.16 -23.21 -25.45
C HIS A 110 -0.02 -23.20 -23.93
N MET A 111 -1.15 -23.73 -23.44
CA MET A 111 -1.21 -24.54 -22.21
C MET A 111 -2.66 -24.98 -21.97
N THR A 112 -3.01 -26.10 -22.60
CA THR A 112 -3.66 -27.24 -21.92
C THR A 112 -2.89 -27.63 -20.67
#